data_AF-A0A2K8XBL2-F1
#
_entry.id   AF-A0A2K8XBL2-F1
#
_cell.length_a   1.000
_cell.length_b   1.000
_cell.length_c   1.000
_cell.angle_alpha   90.00
_cell.angle_beta   90.00
_cell.angle_gamma   90.00
#
_symmetry.space_group_name_H-M   'P 1'
#
loop_
_entity.id
_entity.type
_entity.pdbx_description
1 polymer ?
#
loop_
_entity_poly.entity_id
_entity_poly.type
_entity_poly.pdbx_seq_one_letter_code
_entity_poly.pdbx_strand_id
1 'polypeptide(L)'
;MFRKIPVLLFLLASIIVNAQFQKATILLKNNTSKEGFIKVRSHDGIKFKEKEGDKPVVYNHLQVIGFNIGEAKYRYVKRNTADNEPRILREMIYGTIILYAIETQGGEGYMTFGPGSNLPPVLVNRKPSISYYMLKNEKLIKIGKKIRNRLLKKLKDCPVLVAKIKNEEIHRTNIITAIEFYNQNCGTIAVKEK
;
A
#
# COMPACT_ATOMS: atom_id res chain seq x y z
N MET A 1 12.66 -11.72 -62.60
CA MET A 1 11.45 -11.00 -62.14
C MET A 1 11.32 -11.19 -60.64
N PHE A 2 11.57 -10.12 -59.86
CA PHE A 2 11.41 -10.10 -58.41
C PHE A 2 9.94 -10.28 -58.03
N ARG A 3 9.60 -11.29 -57.22
CA ARG A 3 8.28 -11.38 -56.58
C ARG A 3 8.43 -11.12 -55.08
N LYS A 4 7.82 -10.00 -54.69
CA LYS A 4 7.95 -9.32 -53.41
C LYS A 4 7.35 -10.16 -52.28
N ILE A 5 8.11 -10.23 -51.20
CA ILE A 5 7.71 -10.71 -49.87
C ILE A 5 6.55 -9.86 -49.33
N PRO A 6 5.52 -10.45 -48.67
CA PRO A 6 4.79 -9.75 -47.63
C PRO A 6 4.97 -10.50 -46.29
N VAL A 7 6.12 -10.28 -45.67
CA VAL A 7 6.33 -10.43 -44.22
C VAL A 7 5.90 -9.10 -43.64
N LEU A 8 4.61 -8.89 -43.35
CA LEU A 8 4.18 -7.78 -42.48
C LEU A 8 2.70 -7.87 -42.06
N LEU A 9 2.31 -8.86 -41.24
CA LEU A 9 1.05 -8.76 -40.50
C LEU A 9 1.00 -9.63 -39.23
N PHE A 10 2.02 -9.54 -38.36
CA PHE A 10 1.98 -10.23 -37.06
C PHE A 10 2.62 -9.42 -35.92
N LEU A 11 2.45 -8.09 -35.95
CA LEU A 11 3.12 -7.17 -35.02
C LEU A 11 2.14 -6.23 -34.30
N LEU A 12 0.93 -6.70 -33.99
CA LEU A 12 -0.08 -5.93 -33.23
C LEU A 12 -0.69 -6.68 -32.03
N ALA A 13 -0.21 -7.89 -31.67
CA ALA A 13 -0.79 -8.67 -30.59
C ALA A 13 -0.27 -8.35 -29.17
N SER A 14 0.59 -7.35 -29.00
CA SER A 14 1.28 -7.10 -27.72
C SER A 14 0.84 -5.80 -27.04
N ILE A 15 -0.47 -5.54 -26.96
CA ILE A 15 -0.99 -4.58 -25.97
C ILE A 15 -1.62 -5.40 -24.84
N ILE A 16 -0.77 -6.13 -24.10
CA ILE A 16 -1.18 -6.73 -22.83
C ILE A 16 -1.31 -5.58 -21.83
N VAL A 17 -2.50 -4.99 -21.76
CA VAL A 17 -2.85 -4.04 -20.69
C VAL A 17 -2.94 -4.84 -19.39
N ASN A 18 -1.82 -4.91 -18.68
CA ASN A 18 -1.69 -5.56 -17.38
C ASN A 18 -2.55 -4.84 -16.34
N ALA A 19 -3.77 -5.32 -16.21
CA ALA A 19 -4.62 -5.10 -15.06
C ALA A 19 -5.51 -6.34 -14.92
N GLN A 20 -4.86 -7.48 -14.68
CA GLN A 20 -5.48 -8.80 -14.57
C GLN A 20 -6.14 -8.97 -13.19
N PHE A 21 -7.22 -9.73 -13.16
CA PHE A 21 -7.85 -10.15 -11.92
C PHE A 21 -6.93 -11.12 -11.17
N GLN A 22 -6.86 -11.00 -9.85
CA GLN A 22 -6.02 -11.84 -8.99
C GLN A 22 -6.85 -12.54 -7.93
N LYS A 23 -6.52 -13.81 -7.61
CA LYS A 23 -7.22 -14.56 -6.56
C LYS A 23 -7.04 -13.85 -5.22
N ALA A 24 -8.15 -13.62 -4.52
CA ALA A 24 -8.18 -12.89 -3.27
C ALA A 24 -9.42 -13.21 -2.43
N THR A 25 -9.37 -12.85 -1.16
CA THR A 25 -10.51 -12.89 -0.24
C THR A 25 -10.90 -11.47 0.11
N ILE A 26 -12.14 -11.05 -0.19
CA ILE A 26 -12.66 -9.74 0.23
C ILE A 26 -13.26 -9.85 1.64
N LEU A 27 -13.12 -8.78 2.42
CA LEU A 27 -13.67 -8.66 3.77
C LEU A 27 -14.77 -7.60 3.75
N LEU A 28 -16.01 -8.01 3.94
CA LEU A 28 -17.19 -7.14 3.91
C LEU A 28 -17.42 -6.51 5.28
N LYS A 29 -18.04 -5.32 5.32
CA LYS A 29 -18.33 -4.61 6.58
C LYS A 29 -19.34 -5.30 7.49
N ASN A 30 -20.12 -6.25 6.98
CA ASN A 30 -20.97 -7.12 7.78
C ASN A 30 -20.19 -8.30 8.42
N ASN A 31 -18.86 -8.19 8.50
CA ASN A 31 -17.94 -9.20 9.03
C ASN A 31 -17.95 -10.55 8.30
N THR A 32 -18.49 -10.61 7.07
CA THR A 32 -18.39 -11.79 6.22
C THR A 32 -17.25 -11.67 5.22
N SER A 33 -16.80 -12.79 4.68
CA SER A 33 -15.74 -12.85 3.67
C SER A 33 -16.18 -13.61 2.44
N LYS A 34 -15.67 -13.24 1.27
CA LYS A 34 -15.87 -13.97 0.02
C LYS A 34 -14.54 -14.21 -0.68
N GLU A 35 -14.31 -15.45 -1.10
CA GLU A 35 -13.20 -15.79 -1.97
C GLU A 35 -13.59 -15.57 -3.43
N GLY A 36 -12.62 -15.15 -4.24
CA GLY A 36 -12.82 -14.96 -5.66
C GLY A 36 -11.63 -14.26 -6.29
N PHE A 37 -11.91 -13.39 -7.25
CA PHE A 37 -10.91 -12.66 -8.00
C PHE A 37 -11.17 -11.16 -7.92
N ILE A 38 -10.13 -10.39 -7.63
CA ILE A 38 -10.23 -8.94 -7.51
C ILE A 38 -9.38 -8.20 -8.52
N LYS A 39 -9.77 -6.97 -8.80
CA LYS A 39 -8.97 -5.96 -9.46
C LYS A 39 -9.17 -4.62 -8.75
N VAL A 40 -8.10 -4.06 -8.19
CA VAL A 40 -8.13 -2.77 -7.50
C VAL A 40 -8.36 -1.65 -8.50
N ARG A 41 -9.20 -0.67 -8.14
CA ARG A 41 -9.50 0.51 -8.98
C ARG A 41 -8.64 1.71 -8.56
N SER A 42 -8.45 2.66 -9.48
CA SER A 42 -7.66 3.87 -9.23
C SER A 42 -8.35 4.89 -8.33
N HIS A 43 -9.69 5.01 -8.40
CA HIS A 43 -10.49 6.00 -7.70
C HIS A 43 -11.52 5.33 -6.78
N ASP A 44 -11.01 4.58 -5.80
CA ASP A 44 -11.78 3.79 -4.83
C ASP A 44 -12.46 2.51 -5.36
N GLY A 45 -12.49 1.53 -4.48
CA GLY A 45 -13.15 0.26 -4.69
C GLY A 45 -12.30 -0.81 -5.38
N ILE A 46 -12.90 -1.98 -5.44
CA ILE A 46 -12.39 -3.17 -6.11
C ILE A 46 -13.48 -3.70 -7.04
N LYS A 47 -13.08 -4.21 -8.20
CA LYS A 47 -13.91 -5.12 -8.99
C LYS A 47 -13.72 -6.52 -8.42
N PHE A 48 -14.80 -7.25 -8.18
CA PHE A 48 -14.79 -8.61 -7.64
C PHE A 48 -15.56 -9.53 -8.57
N LYS A 49 -15.06 -10.74 -8.75
CA LYS A 49 -15.74 -11.86 -9.40
C LYS A 49 -15.67 -13.07 -8.48
N GLU A 50 -16.73 -13.84 -8.37
CA GLU A 50 -16.71 -15.07 -7.59
C GLU A 50 -15.92 -16.16 -8.33
N LYS A 51 -16.17 -16.30 -9.65
CA LYS A 51 -15.41 -17.15 -10.57
C LYS A 51 -14.80 -16.31 -11.70
N GLU A 52 -13.74 -16.81 -12.32
CA GLU A 52 -12.97 -16.05 -13.33
C GLU A 52 -13.82 -15.55 -14.52
N GLY A 53 -14.79 -16.37 -14.94
CA GLY A 53 -15.72 -16.06 -16.03
C GLY A 53 -16.87 -15.11 -15.67
N ASP A 54 -17.09 -14.82 -14.39
CA ASP A 54 -18.25 -14.04 -13.97
C ASP A 54 -18.13 -12.56 -14.36
N LYS A 55 -19.28 -11.89 -14.44
CA LYS A 55 -19.32 -10.43 -14.56
C LYS A 55 -18.85 -9.79 -13.25
N PRO A 56 -17.98 -8.77 -13.30
CA PRO A 56 -17.46 -8.15 -12.09
C PRO A 56 -18.52 -7.29 -11.39
N VAL A 57 -18.61 -7.44 -10.07
CA VAL A 57 -19.34 -6.54 -9.16
C VAL A 57 -18.36 -5.55 -8.54
N VAL A 58 -18.76 -4.29 -8.40
CA VAL A 58 -17.93 -3.25 -7.79
C VAL A 58 -18.28 -3.13 -6.32
N TYR A 59 -17.26 -3.23 -5.46
CA TYR A 59 -17.36 -2.92 -4.03
C TYR A 59 -16.51 -1.68 -3.72
N ASN A 60 -17.04 -0.75 -2.93
CA ASN A 60 -16.32 0.44 -2.46
C ASN A 60 -15.95 0.33 -0.97
N HIS A 61 -15.20 1.32 -0.45
CA HIS A 61 -14.81 1.37 0.96
C HIS A 61 -15.99 1.43 1.97
N LEU A 62 -17.21 1.72 1.52
CA LEU A 62 -18.40 1.67 2.37
C LEU A 62 -18.88 0.23 2.58
N GLN A 63 -18.62 -0.65 1.62
CA GLN A 63 -19.09 -2.04 1.62
C GLN A 63 -18.01 -3.03 2.09
N VAL A 64 -16.74 -2.73 1.85
CA VAL A 64 -15.60 -3.60 2.21
C VAL A 64 -14.66 -2.93 3.20
N ILE A 65 -14.15 -3.73 4.14
CA ILE A 65 -13.06 -3.38 5.07
C ILE A 65 -11.71 -3.44 4.34
N GLY A 66 -11.58 -4.39 3.41
CA GLY A 66 -10.35 -4.64 2.67
C GLY A 66 -10.38 -5.97 1.95
N PHE A 67 -9.20 -6.48 1.63
CA PHE A 67 -9.02 -7.78 0.98
C PHE A 67 -7.67 -8.40 1.34
N ASN A 68 -7.54 -9.70 1.12
CA ASN A 68 -6.30 -10.45 1.30
C ASN A 68 -5.89 -11.09 -0.03
N ILE A 69 -4.61 -10.99 -0.38
CA ILE A 69 -4.01 -11.69 -1.52
C ILE A 69 -2.95 -12.62 -0.94
N GLY A 70 -3.26 -13.92 -0.86
CA GLY A 70 -2.49 -14.86 -0.05
C GLY A 70 -2.41 -14.37 1.41
N GLU A 71 -1.20 -14.27 1.94
CA GLU A 71 -0.95 -13.75 3.30
C GLU A 71 -0.96 -12.22 3.38
N ALA A 72 -0.87 -11.52 2.24
CA ALA A 72 -0.81 -10.07 2.22
C ALA A 72 -2.19 -9.45 2.49
N LYS A 73 -2.30 -8.72 3.59
CA LYS A 73 -3.53 -8.05 4.04
C LYS A 73 -3.57 -6.60 3.56
N TYR A 74 -4.63 -6.21 2.87
CA TYR A 74 -4.87 -4.84 2.43
C TYR A 74 -6.14 -4.28 3.06
N ARG A 75 -6.09 -3.06 3.61
CA ARG A 75 -7.20 -2.47 4.36
C ARG A 75 -7.48 -1.05 3.88
N TYR A 76 -8.76 -0.68 3.89
CA TYR A 76 -9.17 0.72 3.78
C TYR A 76 -8.90 1.41 5.10
N VAL A 77 -7.97 2.37 5.09
CA VAL A 77 -7.55 3.10 6.28
C VAL A 77 -7.78 4.59 6.07
N LYS A 78 -8.56 5.19 6.97
CA LYS A 78 -8.82 6.63 7.00
C LYS A 78 -7.66 7.38 7.64
N ARG A 79 -7.43 8.63 7.24
CA ARG A 79 -6.41 9.47 7.89
C ARG A 79 -6.77 9.77 9.36
N ASN A 80 -8.06 10.04 9.60
CA ASN A 80 -8.69 10.28 10.89
C ASN A 80 -10.18 9.94 10.78
N THR A 81 -10.93 10.06 11.87
CA THR A 81 -12.36 9.73 11.91
C THR A 81 -13.24 10.61 11.00
N ALA A 82 -12.85 11.86 10.78
CA ALA A 82 -13.54 12.82 9.91
C ALA A 82 -13.24 12.64 8.41
N ASP A 83 -12.30 11.78 8.04
CA ASP A 83 -11.91 11.53 6.66
C ASP A 83 -12.92 10.63 5.95
N ASN A 84 -13.41 11.09 4.80
CA ASN A 84 -14.36 10.35 3.97
C ASN A 84 -13.69 9.57 2.84
N GLU A 85 -12.38 9.74 2.64
CA GLU A 85 -11.63 9.13 1.53
C GLU A 85 -10.52 8.20 2.05
N PRO A 86 -10.86 6.96 2.47
CA PRO A 86 -9.87 6.02 2.96
C PRO A 86 -8.90 5.60 1.84
N ARG A 87 -7.69 5.22 2.26
CA ARG A 87 -6.66 4.67 1.36
C ARG A 87 -6.53 3.18 1.56
N ILE A 88 -6.30 2.44 0.48
CA ILE A 88 -5.91 1.04 0.57
C ILE A 88 -4.43 0.99 0.94
N LEU A 89 -4.12 0.43 2.10
CA LEU A 89 -2.75 0.23 2.58
C LEU A 89 -2.50 -1.25 2.87
N ARG A 90 -1.27 -1.72 2.65
CA ARG A 90 -0.84 -3.05 3.06
C ARG A 90 -0.57 -3.05 4.56
N GLU A 91 -1.24 -3.92 5.31
CA GLU A 91 -0.98 -4.15 6.73
C GLU A 91 0.27 -5.03 6.88
N MET A 92 1.27 -4.49 7.58
CA MET A 92 2.58 -5.13 7.77
C MET A 92 2.70 -5.74 9.17
N ILE A 93 2.25 -5.02 10.20
CA ILE A 93 2.27 -5.45 11.60
C ILE A 93 0.93 -5.06 12.22
N TYR A 94 0.35 -5.98 12.98
CA TYR A 94 -0.82 -5.73 13.82
C TYR A 94 -0.41 -5.63 15.29
N GLY A 95 -1.11 -4.80 16.07
CA GLY A 95 -0.86 -4.60 17.50
C GLY A 95 -1.42 -3.27 17.99
N THR A 96 -0.92 -2.79 19.13
CA THR A 96 -1.28 -1.46 19.67
C THR A 96 -1.00 -0.34 18.66
N ILE A 97 0.11 -0.45 17.93
CA ILE A 97 0.35 0.27 16.69
C ILE A 97 0.17 -0.70 15.53
N ILE A 98 -0.69 -0.34 14.57
CA ILE A 98 -0.78 -1.07 13.30
C ILE A 98 0.16 -0.38 12.30
N LEU A 99 1.11 -1.13 11.75
CA LEU A 99 2.02 -0.65 10.72
C LEU A 99 1.43 -0.96 9.35
N TYR A 100 1.32 0.08 8.53
CA TYR A 100 0.91 -0.01 7.14
C TYR A 100 2.03 0.43 6.20
N ALA A 101 1.99 -0.04 4.96
CA ALA A 101 2.91 0.33 3.89
C ALA A 101 2.19 0.62 2.57
N ILE A 102 2.80 1.52 1.79
CA ILE A 102 2.54 1.69 0.36
C ILE A 102 3.85 1.46 -0.38
N GLU A 103 3.83 0.55 -1.34
CA GLU A 103 4.91 0.35 -2.28
C GLU A 103 4.63 1.19 -3.53
N THR A 104 5.61 2.03 -3.89
CA THR A 104 5.56 2.80 -5.13
C THR A 104 6.45 2.08 -6.12
N GLN A 105 5.89 1.65 -7.24
CA GLN A 105 6.69 1.07 -8.31
C GLN A 105 7.69 2.11 -8.81
N GLY A 106 8.90 1.63 -9.08
CA GLY A 106 9.88 2.41 -9.82
C GLY A 106 9.46 2.56 -11.27
N GLY A 107 10.12 3.45 -11.99
CA GLY A 107 9.85 3.65 -13.40
C GLY A 107 10.59 4.84 -13.95
N GLU A 108 10.74 4.84 -15.27
CA GLU A 108 11.24 5.97 -16.00
C GLU A 108 10.11 6.98 -16.17
N GLY A 109 10.36 8.23 -15.80
CA GLY A 109 9.38 9.29 -15.96
C GLY A 109 10.09 10.60 -16.30
N TYR A 110 9.49 11.38 -17.17
CA TYR A 110 10.00 12.70 -17.47
C TYR A 110 9.61 13.66 -16.35
N MET A 111 10.59 14.33 -15.77
CA MET A 111 10.36 15.46 -14.88
C MET A 111 10.36 16.72 -15.74
N THR A 112 9.20 17.38 -15.82
CA THR A 112 9.09 18.72 -16.41
C THR A 112 9.38 19.75 -15.33
N PHE A 113 10.14 20.79 -15.70
CA PHE A 113 10.28 21.97 -14.88
C PHE A 113 9.02 22.84 -15.08
N GLY A 114 8.68 23.65 -14.08
CA GLY A 114 7.36 24.30 -13.97
C GLY A 114 6.93 25.13 -15.20
N PRO A 115 5.68 25.61 -15.22
CA PRO A 115 5.16 26.38 -16.35
C PRO A 115 6.08 27.58 -16.68
N GLY A 116 6.59 27.66 -17.91
CA GLY A 116 7.45 28.74 -18.38
C GLY A 116 8.96 28.46 -18.37
N SER A 117 9.41 27.28 -17.94
CA SER A 117 10.82 26.90 -18.12
C SER A 117 11.08 26.38 -19.53
N ASN A 118 12.07 26.93 -20.24
CA ASN A 118 12.55 26.43 -21.54
C ASN A 118 13.47 25.19 -21.43
N LEU A 119 13.53 24.56 -20.24
CA LEU A 119 14.37 23.40 -20.02
C LEU A 119 13.69 22.14 -20.56
N PRO A 120 14.40 21.30 -21.34
CA PRO A 120 13.84 20.06 -21.82
C PRO A 120 13.49 19.13 -20.64
N PRO A 121 12.43 18.31 -20.76
CA PRO A 121 12.10 17.32 -19.73
C PRO A 121 13.29 16.37 -19.51
N VAL A 122 13.66 16.16 -18.25
CA VAL A 122 14.75 15.25 -17.90
C VAL A 122 14.16 13.87 -17.63
N LEU A 123 14.73 12.83 -18.24
CA LEU A 123 14.40 11.45 -17.92
C LEU A 123 14.89 11.15 -16.49
N VAL A 124 13.97 10.77 -15.62
CA VAL A 124 14.27 10.42 -14.23
C VAL A 124 13.89 8.97 -13.98
N ASN A 125 14.88 8.18 -13.60
CA ASN A 125 14.68 6.80 -13.18
C ASN A 125 14.34 6.77 -11.69
N ARG A 126 13.05 6.60 -11.39
CA ARG A 126 12.56 6.48 -10.02
C ARG A 126 12.79 5.05 -9.56
N LYS A 127 13.56 4.89 -8.48
CA LYS A 127 13.71 3.59 -7.83
C LYS A 127 12.40 3.22 -7.11
N PRO A 128 12.01 1.93 -7.09
CA PRO A 128 10.91 1.46 -6.25
C PRO A 128 11.12 1.92 -4.81
N SER A 129 10.03 2.27 -4.13
CA SER A 129 10.16 2.70 -2.75
C SER A 129 8.95 2.41 -1.89
N ILE A 130 9.21 1.98 -0.68
CA ILE A 130 8.21 1.74 0.35
C ILE A 130 8.08 2.98 1.24
N SER A 131 6.84 3.37 1.54
CA SER A 131 6.52 4.40 2.51
C SER A 131 5.62 3.82 3.60
N TYR A 132 6.05 3.97 4.85
CA TYR A 132 5.33 3.45 6.00
C TYR A 132 4.39 4.49 6.61
N TYR A 133 3.32 3.98 7.22
CA TYR A 133 2.33 4.71 7.99
C TYR A 133 2.03 3.94 9.27
N MET A 134 1.89 4.60 10.40
CA MET A 134 1.42 3.97 11.63
C MET A 134 0.02 4.46 11.97
N LEU A 135 -0.87 3.54 12.34
CA LEU A 135 -2.14 3.86 12.96
C LEU A 135 -1.96 3.71 14.48
N LYS A 136 -2.15 4.82 15.20
CA LYS A 136 -2.07 4.87 16.67
C LYS A 136 -3.16 5.82 17.17
N ASN A 137 -3.93 5.38 18.16
CA ASN A 137 -5.05 6.16 18.73
C ASN A 137 -5.97 6.72 17.63
N GLU A 138 -6.41 5.84 16.72
CA GLU A 138 -7.29 6.16 15.57
C GLU A 138 -6.75 7.20 14.58
N LYS A 139 -5.47 7.56 14.68
CA LYS A 139 -4.83 8.54 13.81
C LYS A 139 -3.76 7.89 12.96
N LEU A 140 -3.92 8.01 11.63
CA LEU A 140 -2.91 7.56 10.69
C LEU A 140 -1.81 8.62 10.56
N ILE A 141 -0.57 8.21 10.85
CA ILE A 141 0.60 9.09 10.85
C ILE A 141 1.59 8.57 9.81
N LYS A 142 1.91 9.41 8.83
CA LYS A 142 2.95 9.09 7.82
C LYS A 142 4.33 9.07 8.46
N ILE A 143 5.03 7.95 8.33
CA ILE A 143 6.44 7.78 8.71
C ILE A 143 7.34 8.12 7.52
N GLY A 144 7.01 7.60 6.33
CA GLY A 144 7.87 7.65 5.16
C GLY A 144 8.89 6.51 5.15
N LYS A 145 10.12 6.79 4.71
CA LYS A 145 11.19 5.78 4.58
C LYS A 145 12.06 5.60 5.84
N LYS A 146 12.02 6.56 6.76
CA LYS A 146 12.81 6.55 8.00
C LYS A 146 12.11 7.28 9.13
N ILE A 147 12.41 6.89 10.37
CA ILE A 147 11.93 7.52 11.60
C ILE A 147 12.60 8.90 11.76
N ARG A 148 11.79 9.95 11.70
CA ARG A 148 12.21 11.34 11.93
C ARG A 148 11.98 11.74 13.39
N ASN A 149 12.68 12.79 13.86
CA ASN A 149 12.54 13.30 15.23
C ASN A 149 11.09 13.67 15.60
N ARG A 150 10.30 14.17 14.65
CA ARG A 150 8.86 14.45 14.86
C ARG A 150 8.07 13.18 15.22
N LEU A 151 8.44 12.03 14.66
CA LEU A 151 7.80 10.75 14.97
C LEU A 151 8.20 10.24 16.35
N LEU A 152 9.46 10.42 16.76
CA LEU A 152 9.90 10.09 18.13
C LEU A 152 9.08 10.82 19.19
N LYS A 153 8.68 12.07 18.92
CA LYS A 153 7.77 12.82 19.82
C LYS A 153 6.41 12.13 20.01
N LYS A 154 5.96 11.33 19.04
CA LYS A 154 4.69 10.55 19.08
C LYS A 154 4.85 9.17 19.72
N LEU A 155 6.09 8.76 20.02
CA LEU A 155 6.46 7.50 20.67
C LEU A 155 7.06 7.73 22.07
N LYS A 156 6.89 8.93 22.64
CA LYS A 156 7.44 9.30 23.95
C LYS A 156 6.90 8.46 25.12
N ASP A 157 5.73 7.89 24.92
CA ASP A 157 5.10 6.91 25.81
C ASP A 157 5.85 5.57 25.87
N CYS A 158 6.85 5.36 25.00
CA CYS A 158 7.78 4.23 25.06
C CYS A 158 9.23 4.75 25.14
N PRO A 159 9.68 5.22 26.31
CA PRO A 159 11.00 5.84 26.47
C PRO A 159 12.14 4.88 26.11
N VAL A 160 11.97 3.57 26.38
CA VAL A 160 12.94 2.52 26.04
C VAL A 160 13.19 2.47 24.53
N LEU A 161 12.14 2.45 23.71
CA LEU A 161 12.29 2.48 22.25
C LEU A 161 12.96 3.77 21.76
N VAL A 162 12.56 4.92 22.33
CA VAL A 162 13.14 6.21 21.96
C VAL A 162 14.63 6.24 22.25
N ALA A 163 15.08 5.67 23.38
CA ALA A 163 16.49 5.53 23.72
C ALA A 163 17.22 4.62 22.72
N LYS A 164 16.68 3.42 22.44
CA LYS A 164 17.26 2.48 21.46
C LYS A 164 17.43 3.08 20.06
N ILE A 165 16.48 3.89 19.60
CA ILE A 165 16.58 4.57 18.30
C ILE A 165 17.62 5.70 18.34
N LYS A 166 17.75 6.40 19.47
CA LYS A 166 18.75 7.47 19.64
C LYS A 166 20.17 6.94 19.76
N ASN A 167 20.34 5.80 20.41
CA ASN A 167 21.61 5.12 20.61
C ASN A 167 22.00 4.23 19.40
N GLU A 168 21.22 4.26 18.32
CA GLU A 168 21.42 3.46 17.10
C GLU A 168 21.34 1.94 17.27
N GLU A 169 20.97 1.43 18.45
CA GLU A 169 20.61 0.02 18.65
C GLU A 169 19.47 -0.44 17.73
N ILE A 170 18.54 0.49 17.42
CA ILE A 170 17.54 0.31 16.37
C ILE A 170 17.72 1.43 15.34
N HIS A 171 18.20 1.07 14.15
CA HIS A 171 18.37 2.03 13.06
C HIS A 171 17.04 2.68 12.65
N ARG A 172 17.09 3.97 12.34
CA ARG A 172 15.91 4.77 11.94
C ARG A 172 15.24 4.28 10.65
N THR A 173 15.93 3.49 9.84
CA THR A 173 15.39 2.86 8.62
C THR A 173 14.65 1.56 8.91
N ASN A 174 14.93 0.92 10.05
CA ASN A 174 14.34 -0.37 10.45
C ASN A 174 12.99 -0.13 11.15
N ILE A 175 12.05 0.42 10.39
CA ILE A 175 10.73 0.82 10.89
C ILE A 175 9.93 -0.39 11.39
N ILE A 176 10.01 -1.53 10.70
CA ILE A 176 9.35 -2.78 11.10
C ILE A 176 9.80 -3.16 12.52
N THR A 177 11.10 -3.34 12.72
CA THR A 177 11.70 -3.69 14.02
C THR A 177 11.33 -2.69 15.13
N ALA A 178 11.35 -1.39 14.83
CA ALA A 178 10.98 -0.38 15.81
C ALA A 178 9.52 -0.50 16.29
N ILE A 179 8.61 -0.84 15.38
CA ILE A 179 7.18 -0.95 15.68
C ILE A 179 6.85 -2.30 16.32
N GLU A 180 7.51 -3.40 15.90
CA GLU A 180 7.46 -4.69 16.60
C GLU A 180 7.91 -4.53 18.06
N PHE A 181 9.05 -3.87 18.27
CA PHE A 181 9.56 -3.59 19.60
C PHE A 181 8.55 -2.78 20.43
N TYR A 182 7.96 -1.73 19.86
CA TYR A 182 6.92 -0.96 20.54
C TYR A 182 5.76 -1.87 20.96
N ASN A 183 5.20 -2.64 20.03
CA ASN A 183 4.03 -3.47 20.28
C ASN A 183 4.30 -4.56 21.33
N GLN A 184 5.51 -5.09 21.40
CA GLN A 184 5.91 -6.13 22.36
C GLN A 184 6.22 -5.58 23.75
N ASN A 185 6.82 -4.39 23.85
CA ASN A 185 7.39 -3.89 25.11
C ASN A 185 6.62 -2.73 25.73
N CYS A 186 5.86 -2.01 24.93
CA CYS A 186 5.17 -0.76 25.32
C CYS A 186 3.69 -0.76 24.94
N GLY A 187 3.27 -1.67 24.08
CA GLY A 187 1.87 -1.85 23.72
C GLY A 187 1.10 -2.51 24.85
N THR A 188 -0.05 -1.95 25.22
CA THR A 188 -1.09 -2.72 25.91
C THR A 188 -1.66 -3.71 24.90
N ILE A 189 -1.35 -4.99 25.09
CA ILE A 189 -1.86 -6.08 24.25
C ILE A 189 -3.39 -6.04 24.32
N ALA A 190 -4.03 -5.57 23.25
CA ALA A 190 -5.42 -5.93 23.00
C ALA A 190 -5.38 -7.38 22.53
N VAL A 191 -5.46 -8.31 23.47
CA VAL A 191 -5.71 -9.72 23.18
C VAL A 191 -7.04 -9.74 22.44
N LYS A 192 -7.04 -10.11 21.17
CA LYS A 192 -8.24 -10.67 20.54
C LYS A 192 -8.04 -12.16 20.48
N GLU A 193 -8.77 -12.84 21.36
CA GLU A 193 -9.04 -14.26 21.31
C GLU A 193 -9.52 -14.66 19.91
N LYS A 194 -9.06 -15.85 19.50
CA LYS A 194 -9.51 -16.76 18.43
C LYS A 194 -10.43 -16.22 17.34
#